data_AF-A0AAD7UGZ3-F1
#
_entry.id   AF-A0AAD7UGZ3-F1
#
_cell.length_a   1.000
_cell.length_b   1.000
_cell.length_c   1.000
_cell.angle_alpha   90.00
_cell.angle_beta   90.00
_cell.angle_gamma   90.00
#
_symmetry.space_group_name_H-M   'P 1'
#
loop_
_entity.id
_entity.type
_entity.pdbx_description
1 polymer ?
#
loop_
_entity_poly.entity_id
_entity_poly.type
_entity_poly.pdbx_seq_one_letter_code
_entity_poly.pdbx_strand_id
1 'polypeptide(L)'
;MCRCFFASVHRTLSSSSRAPARLASICRATTRVFPWGAGFRGGQLAFVSTSGGKDLDREKIREEIFAKEQERKELQVREEIDAKEQERKELIAEFKAAKNSKQEQFFAERIDKLESNLAGLYDTLKGLRLAPARQSEGWTRREDLDRFAAEIIELHGTCCALEENFDAEIGGKVQHAGYGVLVQKPSIAIDYDSVKSKINAVITRIEQRSVARHAIDATESSKDVIVVGDPGIGKTRGSMFFAMQELLAQNKTVMRVGFKDEEIILFQPSAQGKYEVWTRGRVDIWHGALAARDPEAFVLIDPPEKRPYQDTSKCRTIKFASNNAEQHYPNADKDKIVLVTAPPTKDELRAMVPTLWTAETAPGETFDTLKSKEDEILRRALLVGCAPRYVFNKAKFLARARIIDRHAKETVKSSGALDTLVNFLAFDASSDVQASSSVSGKFFTIAPAHGLPVPTWQDRVQAVASVHELARLALHTLVVKKLKCAQQVYHSSEFGHMFERDVCTFVLSVLPANWKPGSALDALELRRTVIKSDESPKSGAWSRSMDALKKLKEESNVLMCMPKAIDQCKKLKVK
;
A
#
# COMPACT_ATOMS: atom_id res chain seq x y z
N MET A 1 24.43 -25.32 45.60
CA MET A 1 24.00 -25.91 46.89
C MET A 1 22.63 -25.34 47.23
N CYS A 2 21.69 -26.24 47.55
CA CYS A 2 20.43 -26.13 48.29
C CYS A 2 19.82 -24.75 48.59
N ARG A 3 18.50 -24.52 48.58
CA ARG A 3 17.29 -25.31 48.30
C ARG A 3 16.12 -24.30 48.35
N CYS A 4 15.16 -24.48 47.45
CA CYS A 4 13.69 -24.44 47.62
C CYS A 4 13.02 -23.43 48.58
N PHE A 5 11.97 -22.74 48.10
CA PHE A 5 10.58 -23.19 48.36
C PHE A 5 9.56 -22.54 47.40
N PHE A 6 8.62 -23.37 46.95
CA PHE A 6 7.53 -23.15 46.00
C PHE A 6 6.21 -23.52 46.74
N ALA A 7 5.08 -22.89 46.38
CA ALA A 7 3.68 -23.39 46.41
C ALA A 7 2.75 -22.18 46.64
N SER A 8 1.85 -21.74 45.75
CA SER A 8 0.77 -22.41 45.00
C SER A 8 -0.29 -23.07 45.89
N VAL A 9 -1.47 -22.43 46.00
CA VAL A 9 -2.78 -23.11 46.07
C VAL A 9 -3.85 -22.24 45.39
N HIS A 10 -4.59 -22.92 44.52
CA HIS A 10 -5.73 -22.55 43.69
C HIS A 10 -7.07 -22.60 44.48
N ARG A 11 -8.16 -22.16 43.83
CA ARG A 11 -9.62 -22.48 44.01
C ARG A 11 -10.47 -21.43 44.73
N THR A 12 -11.26 -20.65 43.98
CA THR A 12 -12.61 -20.89 43.38
C THR A 12 -13.77 -20.72 44.36
N LEU A 13 -14.71 -19.85 43.99
CA LEU A 13 -16.17 -20.07 43.84
C LEU A 13 -16.89 -18.71 44.03
N SER A 14 -17.62 -18.26 42.99
CA SER A 14 -19.10 -18.17 42.95
C SER A 14 -19.67 -17.10 43.89
N SER A 15 -20.61 -16.23 43.56
CA SER A 15 -21.74 -16.27 42.63
C SER A 15 -22.55 -14.99 42.87
N SER A 16 -23.24 -14.49 41.82
CA SER A 16 -24.54 -13.78 41.85
C SER A 16 -24.67 -12.49 42.71
N SER A 17 -25.38 -11.42 42.34
CA SER A 17 -26.65 -11.31 41.64
C SER A 17 -26.94 -9.83 41.28
N ARG A 18 -27.48 -9.64 40.07
CA ARG A 18 -28.51 -8.67 39.61
C ARG A 18 -28.86 -7.45 40.51
N ALA A 19 -28.55 -6.23 40.00
CA ALA A 19 -29.45 -5.14 39.51
C ALA A 19 -30.82 -4.85 40.20
N PRO A 20 -31.51 -3.72 39.91
CA PRO A 20 -31.13 -2.33 39.57
C PRO A 20 -31.98 -1.24 40.32
N ALA A 21 -31.69 0.06 40.16
CA ALA A 21 -32.68 1.12 39.82
C ALA A 21 -32.25 2.58 40.12
N ARG A 22 -32.40 3.41 39.07
CA ARG A 22 -32.98 4.77 39.00
C ARG A 22 -32.32 6.02 39.65
N LEU A 23 -31.88 6.90 38.73
CA LEU A 23 -32.29 8.31 38.48
C LEU A 23 -32.02 9.44 39.50
N ALA A 24 -31.49 10.54 38.91
CA ALA A 24 -31.54 11.96 39.31
C ALA A 24 -30.67 12.37 40.53
N SER A 25 -30.02 13.53 40.61
CA SER A 25 -29.78 14.68 39.73
C SER A 25 -28.80 15.63 40.46
N ILE A 26 -28.01 16.38 39.69
CA ILE A 26 -27.62 17.79 39.95
C ILE A 26 -26.66 18.14 41.11
N CYS A 27 -25.52 18.71 40.68
CA CYS A 27 -24.66 19.73 41.30
C CYS A 27 -24.16 19.56 42.75
N ARG A 28 -22.82 19.45 42.87
CA ARG A 28 -22.04 20.38 43.71
C ARG A 28 -20.55 20.36 43.36
N ALA A 29 -20.06 21.52 42.94
CA ALA A 29 -18.65 21.86 42.85
C ALA A 29 -18.01 21.77 44.25
N THR A 30 -16.81 21.18 44.34
CA THR A 30 -15.92 21.36 45.49
C THR A 30 -14.47 21.45 45.04
N THR A 31 -13.97 22.66 45.19
CA THR A 31 -12.58 23.10 45.29
C THR A 31 -11.77 22.14 46.15
N ARG A 32 -10.64 21.62 45.65
CA ARG A 32 -9.60 21.01 46.49
C ARG A 32 -8.31 21.80 46.40
N VAL A 33 -8.06 22.46 47.52
CA VAL A 33 -6.78 22.98 48.00
C VAL A 33 -5.78 21.84 48.10
N PHE A 34 -4.56 22.03 47.58
CA PHE A 34 -3.38 21.23 47.95
C PHE A 34 -2.31 22.17 48.52
N PRO A 35 -1.71 21.84 49.67
CA PRO A 35 -0.78 22.71 50.37
C PRO A 35 0.66 22.56 49.87
N TRP A 36 1.39 23.64 50.02
CA TRP A 36 2.83 23.78 49.84
C TRP A 36 3.65 22.88 50.78
N GLY A 37 4.79 22.40 50.26
CA GLY A 37 5.92 21.89 51.03
C GLY A 37 7.21 22.13 50.24
N ALA A 38 8.10 22.97 50.78
CA ALA A 38 9.25 23.58 50.13
C ALA A 38 10.50 22.67 50.03
N GLY A 39 11.35 22.96 49.04
CA GLY A 39 12.70 22.40 48.89
C GLY A 39 13.53 23.14 47.83
N PHE A 40 14.33 24.11 48.28
CA PHE A 40 15.28 25.00 47.58
C PHE A 40 16.26 24.34 46.57
N ARG A 41 16.60 25.01 45.45
CA ARG A 41 17.84 25.84 45.23
C ARG A 41 18.05 26.22 43.74
N GLY A 42 18.15 27.53 43.50
CA GLY A 42 19.12 28.22 42.62
C GLY A 42 19.40 27.71 41.20
N GLY A 43 18.86 28.41 40.19
CA GLY A 43 19.29 28.35 38.81
C GLY A 43 18.58 29.41 37.97
N GLN A 44 19.33 30.18 37.18
CA GLN A 44 18.91 31.39 36.45
C GLN A 44 17.57 31.25 35.71
N LEU A 45 16.66 32.18 36.00
CA LEU A 45 15.47 32.45 35.19
C LEU A 45 15.90 33.07 33.86
N ALA A 46 16.05 32.23 32.83
CA ALA A 46 15.91 32.68 31.46
C ALA A 46 14.44 33.05 31.26
N PHE A 47 14.17 34.35 31.01
CA PHE A 47 12.87 34.81 30.52
C PHE A 47 12.64 34.20 29.13
N VAL A 48 11.98 33.05 29.08
CA VAL A 48 11.34 32.55 27.87
C VAL A 48 10.11 33.42 27.67
N SER A 49 10.12 34.23 26.61
CA SER A 49 8.96 34.96 26.12
C SER A 49 7.80 33.99 25.86
N THR A 50 6.79 34.00 26.73
CA THR A 50 5.54 33.23 26.60
C THR A 50 4.51 33.91 25.68
N SER A 51 4.96 34.68 24.69
CA SER A 51 4.08 35.35 23.74
C SER A 51 3.42 34.39 22.72
N GLY A 52 3.94 33.17 22.54
CA GLY A 52 3.39 32.24 21.53
C GLY A 52 2.11 31.49 21.91
N GLY A 53 1.74 31.41 23.20
CA GLY A 53 0.61 30.59 23.65
C GLY A 53 -0.76 31.24 23.48
N LYS A 54 -0.84 32.58 23.59
CA LYS A 54 -2.11 33.31 23.52
C LYS A 54 -2.64 33.51 22.10
N ASP A 55 -1.78 33.45 21.10
CA ASP A 55 -2.17 33.61 19.70
C ASP A 55 -2.78 32.32 19.14
N LEU A 56 -2.25 31.15 19.53
CA LEU A 56 -2.83 29.83 19.17
C LEU A 56 -4.26 29.66 19.69
N ASP A 57 -4.55 30.09 20.91
CA ASP A 57 -5.92 30.02 21.47
C ASP A 57 -6.89 30.96 20.76
N ARG A 58 -6.43 32.15 20.34
CA ARG A 58 -7.26 33.11 19.59
C ARG A 58 -7.56 32.62 18.17
N GLU A 59 -6.59 32.00 17.52
CA GLU A 59 -6.74 31.42 16.19
C GLU A 59 -7.75 30.27 16.23
N LYS A 60 -7.62 29.36 17.21
CA LYS A 60 -8.56 28.26 17.43
C LYS A 60 -10.00 28.73 17.71
N ILE A 61 -10.17 29.78 18.52
CA ILE A 61 -11.50 30.36 18.78
C ILE A 61 -12.11 30.98 17.51
N ARG A 62 -11.30 31.66 16.68
CA ARG A 62 -11.77 32.22 15.40
C ARG A 62 -12.19 31.10 14.45
N GLU A 63 -11.41 30.02 14.37
CA GLU A 63 -11.75 28.83 13.59
C GLU A 63 -13.08 28.20 14.04
N GLU A 64 -13.30 28.06 15.35
CA GLU A 64 -14.55 27.52 15.88
C GLU A 64 -15.77 28.41 15.58
N ILE A 65 -15.63 29.73 15.69
CA ILE A 65 -16.73 30.68 15.37
C ILE A 65 -17.05 30.61 13.88
N PHE A 66 -16.04 30.66 13.02
CA PHE A 66 -16.22 30.61 11.57
C PHE A 66 -16.83 29.28 11.11
N ALA A 67 -16.39 28.16 11.69
CA ALA A 67 -16.96 26.84 11.42
C ALA A 67 -18.44 26.76 11.81
N LYS A 68 -18.83 27.32 12.97
CA LYS A 68 -20.24 27.37 13.40
C LYS A 68 -21.10 28.26 12.51
N GLU A 69 -20.57 29.38 12.03
CA GLU A 69 -21.31 30.26 11.12
C GLU A 69 -21.53 29.59 9.75
N GLN A 70 -20.54 28.85 9.26
CA GLN A 70 -20.68 28.05 8.04
C GLN A 70 -21.68 26.91 8.22
N GLU A 71 -21.61 26.17 9.32
CA GLU A 71 -22.58 25.10 9.63
C GLU A 71 -24.02 25.64 9.65
N ARG A 72 -24.22 26.86 10.19
CA ARG A 72 -25.53 27.53 10.16
C ARG A 72 -25.98 27.89 8.75
N LYS A 73 -25.09 28.41 7.90
CA LYS A 73 -25.40 28.73 6.49
C LYS A 73 -25.70 27.47 5.68
N GLU A 74 -24.91 26.40 5.87
CA GLU A 74 -25.16 25.11 5.24
C GLU A 74 -26.51 24.52 5.66
N LEU A 75 -26.84 24.57 6.96
CA LEU A 75 -28.12 24.08 7.47
C LEU A 75 -29.29 24.84 6.82
N GLN A 76 -29.20 26.17 6.74
CA GLN A 76 -30.22 27.01 6.12
C GLN A 76 -30.44 26.64 4.65
N VAL A 77 -29.37 26.45 3.87
CA VAL A 77 -29.49 26.07 2.45
C VAL A 77 -30.03 24.64 2.29
N ARG A 78 -29.69 23.71 3.20
CA ARG A 78 -30.26 22.35 3.18
C ARG A 78 -31.75 22.36 3.47
N GLU A 79 -32.20 23.10 4.47
CA GLU A 79 -33.63 23.26 4.77
C GLU A 79 -34.39 23.84 3.57
N GLU A 80 -33.78 24.77 2.84
CA GLU A 80 -34.36 25.33 1.62
C GLU A 80 -34.42 24.31 0.47
N ILE A 81 -33.37 23.50 0.29
CA ILE A 81 -33.35 22.39 -0.69
C ILE A 81 -34.46 21.38 -0.36
N ASP A 82 -34.57 20.94 0.89
CA ASP A 82 -35.58 19.97 1.32
C ASP A 82 -37.00 20.49 1.07
N ALA A 83 -37.25 21.78 1.36
CA ALA A 83 -38.53 22.42 1.06
C ALA A 83 -38.83 22.47 -0.45
N LYS A 84 -37.82 22.74 -1.28
CA LYS A 84 -37.95 22.81 -2.74
C LYS A 84 -38.10 21.44 -3.38
N GLU A 85 -37.43 20.41 -2.86
CA GLU A 85 -37.64 19.02 -3.28
C GLU A 85 -39.07 18.54 -2.97
N GLN A 86 -39.62 18.94 -1.82
CA GLN A 86 -41.00 18.64 -1.47
C GLN A 86 -41.99 19.34 -2.42
N GLU A 87 -41.78 20.63 -2.71
CA GLU A 87 -42.55 21.37 -3.73
C GLU A 87 -42.48 20.68 -5.10
N ARG A 88 -41.31 20.15 -5.49
CA ARG A 88 -41.12 19.43 -6.76
C ARG A 88 -41.95 18.15 -6.80
N LYS A 89 -41.98 17.38 -5.71
CA LYS A 89 -42.78 16.14 -5.63
C LYS A 89 -44.27 16.43 -5.78
N GLU A 90 -44.76 17.51 -5.16
CA GLU A 90 -46.15 17.95 -5.25
C GLU A 90 -46.50 18.39 -6.68
N LEU A 91 -45.67 19.23 -7.31
CA LEU A 91 -45.87 19.66 -8.70
C LEU A 91 -45.86 18.51 -9.70
N ILE A 92 -45.00 17.50 -9.52
CA ILE A 92 -44.98 16.30 -10.38
C ILE A 92 -46.28 15.50 -10.20
N ALA A 93 -46.82 15.42 -8.99
CA ALA A 93 -48.10 14.75 -8.75
C ALA A 93 -49.26 15.51 -9.40
N GLU A 94 -49.27 16.85 -9.31
CA GLU A 94 -50.27 17.71 -9.96
C GLU A 94 -50.17 17.65 -11.49
N PHE A 95 -48.96 17.66 -12.05
CA PHE A 95 -48.71 17.47 -13.49
C PHE A 95 -49.31 16.15 -13.98
N LYS A 96 -49.10 15.05 -13.25
CA LYS A 96 -49.69 13.74 -13.58
C LYS A 96 -51.22 13.70 -13.48
N ALA A 97 -51.82 14.58 -12.68
CA ALA A 97 -53.26 14.68 -12.51
C ALA A 97 -53.94 15.67 -13.48
N ALA A 98 -53.15 16.41 -14.28
CA ALA A 98 -53.65 17.37 -15.25
C ALA A 98 -54.55 16.71 -16.30
N LYS A 99 -55.64 17.39 -16.67
CA LYS A 99 -56.66 16.84 -17.60
C LYS A 99 -56.64 17.48 -18.99
N ASN A 100 -55.82 18.50 -19.19
CA ASN A 100 -55.72 19.21 -20.44
C ASN A 100 -54.32 19.80 -20.65
N SER A 101 -54.00 20.05 -21.92
CA SER A 101 -52.68 20.52 -22.35
C SER A 101 -52.26 21.86 -21.76
N LYS A 102 -53.20 22.76 -21.46
CA LYS A 102 -52.88 24.05 -20.82
C LYS A 102 -52.38 23.87 -19.39
N GLN A 103 -52.99 22.95 -18.63
CA GLN A 103 -52.54 22.61 -17.28
C GLN A 103 -51.18 21.91 -17.31
N GLU A 104 -50.97 20.99 -18.24
CA GLU A 104 -49.68 20.31 -18.41
C GLU A 104 -48.54 21.31 -18.70
N GLN A 105 -48.75 22.24 -19.65
CA GLN A 105 -47.76 23.29 -19.95
C GLN A 105 -47.47 24.18 -18.74
N PHE A 106 -48.50 24.60 -18.00
CA PHE A 106 -48.32 25.42 -16.80
C PHE A 106 -47.46 24.73 -15.74
N PHE A 107 -47.69 23.44 -15.49
CA PHE A 107 -46.91 22.68 -14.52
C PHE A 107 -45.50 22.38 -15.02
N ALA A 108 -45.31 22.09 -16.31
CA ALA A 108 -43.98 21.87 -16.91
C ALA A 108 -43.06 23.09 -16.74
N GLU A 109 -43.55 24.31 -17.05
CA GLU A 109 -42.79 25.54 -16.87
C GLU A 109 -42.40 25.80 -15.39
N ARG A 110 -43.29 25.45 -14.46
CA ARG A 110 -43.00 25.56 -13.01
C ARG A 110 -41.96 24.54 -12.56
N ILE A 111 -42.01 23.30 -13.08
CA ILE A 111 -41.02 22.27 -12.78
C ILE A 111 -39.64 22.71 -13.29
N ASP A 112 -39.52 23.17 -14.54
CA ASP A 112 -38.25 23.66 -15.10
C ASP A 112 -37.65 24.81 -14.27
N LYS A 113 -38.48 25.78 -13.88
CA LYS A 113 -38.03 26.89 -13.02
C LYS A 113 -37.57 26.40 -11.65
N LEU A 114 -38.27 25.41 -11.07
CA LEU A 114 -37.92 24.84 -9.78
C LEU A 114 -36.62 24.02 -9.85
N GLU A 115 -36.40 23.28 -10.93
CA GLU A 115 -35.15 22.55 -11.18
C GLU A 115 -33.96 23.50 -11.36
N SER A 116 -34.15 24.63 -12.06
CA SER A 116 -33.12 25.68 -12.14
C SER A 116 -32.80 26.30 -10.78
N ASN A 117 -33.80 26.50 -9.91
CA ASN A 117 -33.59 27.02 -8.55
C ASN A 117 -32.87 26.00 -7.67
N LEU A 118 -33.28 24.72 -7.73
CA LEU A 118 -32.61 23.62 -7.02
C LEU A 118 -31.14 23.52 -7.43
N ALA A 119 -30.84 23.60 -8.73
CA ALA A 119 -29.46 23.62 -9.22
C ALA A 119 -28.64 24.77 -8.58
N GLY A 120 -29.21 25.98 -8.54
CA GLY A 120 -28.56 27.13 -7.87
C GLY A 120 -28.36 26.95 -6.36
N LEU A 121 -29.30 26.31 -5.67
CA LEU A 121 -29.16 25.99 -4.24
C LEU A 121 -28.12 24.91 -3.98
N TYR A 122 -28.06 23.86 -4.80
CA TYR A 122 -26.98 22.87 -4.71
C TYR A 122 -25.62 23.49 -5.01
N ASP A 123 -25.53 24.39 -5.98
CA ASP A 123 -24.30 25.15 -6.26
C ASP A 123 -23.92 26.06 -5.09
N THR A 124 -24.90 26.67 -4.42
CA THR A 124 -24.67 27.48 -3.22
C THR A 124 -24.20 26.61 -2.06
N LEU A 125 -24.84 25.46 -1.81
CA LEU A 125 -24.44 24.51 -0.78
C LEU A 125 -23.02 23.98 -1.04
N LYS A 126 -22.72 23.66 -2.30
CA LYS A 126 -21.38 23.29 -2.74
C LYS A 126 -20.41 24.45 -2.48
N GLY A 127 -20.75 25.67 -2.87
CA GLY A 127 -19.97 26.88 -2.62
C GLY A 127 -19.69 27.12 -1.13
N LEU A 128 -20.66 26.91 -0.25
CA LEU A 128 -20.51 27.05 1.20
C LEU A 128 -19.57 25.99 1.80
N ARG A 129 -19.66 24.74 1.33
CA ARG A 129 -18.68 23.69 1.69
C ARG A 129 -17.27 24.01 1.19
N LEU A 130 -17.16 24.76 0.09
CA LEU A 130 -15.90 25.03 -0.60
C LEU A 130 -15.24 26.37 -0.21
N ALA A 131 -15.99 27.38 0.21
CA ALA A 131 -15.52 28.72 0.59
C ALA A 131 -14.54 28.77 1.79
N PRO A 132 -14.66 27.94 2.85
CA PRO A 132 -13.92 28.18 4.07
C PRO A 132 -12.45 27.67 4.03
N ALA A 133 -12.05 26.92 2.99
CA ALA A 133 -10.64 26.55 2.78
C ALA A 133 -9.74 27.73 2.36
N ARG A 134 -10.31 28.84 1.88
CA ARG A 134 -9.58 29.82 1.06
C ARG A 134 -8.89 30.96 1.83
N GLN A 135 -9.26 31.25 3.08
CA GLN A 135 -8.81 32.51 3.73
C GLN A 135 -8.40 32.44 5.21
N SER A 136 -8.67 31.36 5.96
CA SER A 136 -8.46 31.36 7.43
C SER A 136 -7.55 30.26 8.00
N GLU A 137 -6.93 29.42 7.16
CA GLU A 137 -6.26 28.18 7.63
C GLU A 137 -4.78 28.05 7.18
N GLY A 138 -4.11 29.16 6.82
CA GLY A 138 -2.72 29.10 6.35
C GLY A 138 -2.54 28.38 4.99
N TRP A 139 -3.62 28.28 4.21
CA TRP A 139 -3.58 27.83 2.82
C TRP A 139 -3.03 28.92 1.92
N THR A 140 -2.12 28.54 1.03
CA THR A 140 -1.55 29.40 0.01
C THR A 140 -2.04 28.96 -1.35
N ARG A 141 -2.54 29.92 -2.14
CA ARG A 141 -2.97 29.66 -3.52
C ARG A 141 -1.77 29.30 -4.41
N ARG A 142 -1.93 28.31 -5.30
CA ARG A 142 -0.88 27.88 -6.25
C ARG A 142 -1.39 27.88 -7.69
N GLU A 143 -1.30 29.05 -8.34
CA GLU A 143 -1.74 29.22 -9.74
C GLU A 143 -0.96 28.37 -10.75
N ASP A 144 0.29 28.03 -10.43
CA ASP A 144 1.07 27.06 -11.19
C ASP A 144 0.43 25.67 -11.15
N LEU A 145 -0.18 25.28 -10.03
CA LEU A 145 -0.87 24.01 -9.86
C LEU A 145 -2.31 24.01 -10.44
N ASP A 146 -2.93 25.17 -10.65
CA ASP A 146 -4.22 25.25 -11.35
C ASP A 146 -4.12 24.73 -12.79
N ARG A 147 -3.11 25.22 -13.52
CA ARG A 147 -2.80 24.74 -14.88
C ARG A 147 -2.43 23.27 -14.88
N PHE A 148 -1.75 22.84 -13.82
CA PHE A 148 -1.35 21.46 -13.66
C PHE A 148 -2.54 20.51 -13.45
N ALA A 149 -3.58 20.94 -12.73
CA ALA A 149 -4.79 20.15 -12.58
C ALA A 149 -5.48 19.89 -13.93
N ALA A 150 -5.53 20.90 -14.80
CA ALA A 150 -6.05 20.74 -16.16
C ALA A 150 -5.18 19.78 -16.99
N GLU A 151 -3.85 19.89 -16.90
CA GLU A 151 -2.92 18.96 -17.55
C GLU A 151 -3.13 17.52 -17.05
N ILE A 152 -3.34 17.31 -15.75
CA ILE A 152 -3.56 15.97 -15.19
C ILE A 152 -4.81 15.31 -15.79
N ILE A 153 -5.88 16.08 -15.99
CA ILE A 153 -7.13 15.62 -16.61
C ILE A 153 -6.89 15.28 -18.09
N GLU A 154 -6.13 16.08 -18.82
CA GLU A 154 -5.75 15.79 -20.22
C GLU A 154 -4.91 14.51 -20.33
N LEU A 155 -3.95 14.32 -19.42
CA LEU A 155 -3.14 13.11 -19.33
C LEU A 155 -4.01 11.88 -19.06
N HIS A 156 -5.03 12.00 -18.19
CA HIS A 156 -5.99 10.93 -17.92
C HIS A 156 -6.78 10.54 -19.15
N GLY A 157 -7.37 11.52 -19.86
CA GLY A 157 -8.11 11.26 -21.09
C GLY A 157 -7.24 10.53 -22.14
N THR A 158 -5.97 10.93 -22.26
CA THR A 158 -5.00 10.26 -23.14
C THR A 158 -4.69 8.83 -22.68
N CYS A 159 -4.54 8.61 -21.36
CA CYS A 159 -4.33 7.27 -20.82
C CYS A 159 -5.53 6.36 -21.12
N CYS A 160 -6.76 6.84 -20.91
CA CYS A 160 -7.97 6.07 -21.19
C CYS A 160 -8.08 5.73 -22.69
N ALA A 161 -7.80 6.68 -23.59
CA ALA A 161 -7.80 6.43 -25.03
C ALA A 161 -6.76 5.36 -25.44
N LEU A 162 -5.56 5.39 -24.86
CA LEU A 162 -4.53 4.37 -25.11
C LEU A 162 -4.87 3.00 -24.52
N GLU A 163 -5.68 2.93 -23.46
CA GLU A 163 -6.16 1.64 -22.93
C GLU A 163 -7.21 1.02 -23.85
N GLU A 164 -8.02 1.82 -24.54
CA GLU A 164 -9.02 1.36 -25.51
C GLU A 164 -8.38 1.01 -26.86
N ASN A 165 -7.31 1.72 -27.25
CA ASN A 165 -6.60 1.50 -28.51
C ASN A 165 -5.08 1.61 -28.34
N PHE A 166 -4.43 0.46 -28.12
CA PHE A 166 -2.99 0.38 -27.88
C PHE A 166 -2.11 0.78 -29.07
N ASP A 167 -2.65 0.73 -30.29
CA ASP A 167 -1.94 1.06 -31.54
C ASP A 167 -2.11 2.51 -31.96
N ALA A 168 -2.88 3.30 -31.21
CA ALA A 168 -3.04 4.71 -31.51
C ALA A 168 -1.70 5.45 -31.26
N GLU A 169 -1.12 6.02 -32.32
CA GLU A 169 -0.08 7.05 -32.20
C GLU A 169 -0.71 8.32 -31.61
N ILE A 170 -0.94 8.32 -30.30
CA ILE A 170 -1.35 9.52 -29.60
C ILE A 170 -0.07 10.30 -29.28
N GLY A 171 0.39 11.11 -30.24
CA GLY A 171 1.49 12.03 -30.02
C GLY A 171 1.20 12.92 -28.80
N GLY A 172 2.18 13.14 -27.92
CA GLY A 172 1.99 14.03 -26.77
C GLY A 172 2.81 13.67 -25.53
N LYS A 173 2.26 14.02 -24.37
CA LYS A 173 2.88 13.83 -23.05
C LYS A 173 2.70 12.43 -22.47
N VAL A 174 1.93 11.56 -23.12
CA VAL A 174 1.76 10.15 -22.72
C VAL A 174 2.23 9.26 -23.86
N GLN A 175 3.01 8.22 -23.54
CA GLN A 175 3.46 7.22 -24.51
C GLN A 175 3.12 5.82 -24.00
N HIS A 176 2.73 4.91 -24.90
CA HIS A 176 2.65 3.48 -24.60
C HIS A 176 4.04 2.84 -24.79
N ALA A 177 4.62 2.33 -23.70
CA ALA A 177 5.96 1.71 -23.71
C ALA A 177 5.93 0.19 -23.94
N GLY A 178 4.75 -0.39 -24.15
CA GLY A 178 4.55 -1.84 -24.30
C GLY A 178 3.97 -2.49 -23.03
N TYR A 179 3.29 -3.62 -23.22
CA TYR A 179 2.73 -4.43 -22.13
C TYR A 179 1.84 -3.65 -21.15
N GLY A 180 1.07 -2.67 -21.66
CA GLY A 180 0.18 -1.85 -20.85
C GLY A 180 0.87 -0.81 -19.95
N VAL A 181 2.18 -0.62 -20.13
CA VAL A 181 2.96 0.41 -19.46
C VAL A 181 2.79 1.74 -20.19
N LEU A 182 2.29 2.75 -19.48
CA LEU A 182 2.16 4.12 -19.97
C LEU A 182 3.17 5.02 -19.27
N VAL A 183 3.89 5.81 -20.05
CA VAL A 183 4.84 6.83 -19.55
C VAL A 183 4.23 8.20 -19.78
N GLN A 184 3.88 8.88 -18.69
CA GLN A 184 3.34 10.22 -18.68
C GLN A 184 4.46 11.22 -18.33
N LYS A 185 4.47 12.41 -18.94
CA LYS A 185 5.46 13.47 -18.73
C LYS A 185 4.78 14.74 -18.23
N PRO A 186 4.32 14.78 -16.97
CA PRO A 186 3.73 15.97 -16.38
C PRO A 186 4.73 17.13 -16.31
N SER A 187 4.24 18.36 -16.42
CA SER A 187 5.07 19.56 -16.26
C SER A 187 5.63 19.74 -14.86
N ILE A 188 4.94 19.23 -13.83
CA ILE A 188 5.30 19.32 -12.42
C ILE A 188 5.42 17.93 -11.81
N ALA A 189 6.46 17.73 -10.99
CA ALA A 189 6.63 16.51 -10.20
C ALA A 189 5.69 16.51 -8.99
N ILE A 190 4.99 15.39 -8.76
CA ILE A 190 3.91 15.32 -7.75
C ILE A 190 4.38 14.72 -6.43
N ASP A 191 5.54 14.07 -6.41
CA ASP A 191 6.07 13.46 -5.21
C ASP A 191 7.54 13.79 -4.99
N TYR A 192 7.91 13.78 -3.71
CA TYR A 192 9.26 14.04 -3.23
C TYR A 192 10.32 13.20 -3.94
N ASP A 193 10.05 11.90 -4.21
CA ASP A 193 11.03 11.03 -4.87
C ASP A 193 11.24 11.43 -6.35
N SER A 194 10.22 11.93 -7.05
CA SER A 194 10.37 12.44 -8.42
C SER A 194 11.22 13.71 -8.47
N VAL A 195 10.96 14.67 -7.57
CA VAL A 195 11.79 15.88 -7.44
C VAL A 195 13.25 15.51 -7.17
N LYS A 196 13.49 14.61 -6.21
CA LYS A 196 14.84 14.19 -5.82
C LYS A 196 15.57 13.40 -6.91
N SER A 197 14.86 12.57 -7.66
CA SER A 197 15.46 11.75 -8.72
C SER A 197 15.63 12.48 -10.05
N LYS A 198 15.06 13.68 -10.20
CA LYS A 198 14.99 14.43 -11.48
C LYS A 198 14.29 13.65 -12.62
N ILE A 199 13.59 12.58 -12.28
CA ILE A 199 12.78 11.81 -13.22
C ILE A 199 11.34 12.27 -13.02
N ASN A 200 10.94 13.25 -13.81
CA ASN A 200 9.56 13.78 -13.80
C ASN A 200 8.57 12.87 -14.52
N ALA A 201 9.05 11.85 -15.24
CA ALA A 201 8.17 10.89 -15.89
C ALA A 201 7.40 10.06 -14.85
N VAL A 202 6.09 9.94 -15.03
CA VAL A 202 5.23 9.08 -14.23
C VAL A 202 4.89 7.84 -15.05
N ILE A 203 5.23 6.67 -14.51
CA ILE A 203 4.96 5.39 -15.17
C ILE A 203 3.77 4.74 -14.49
N THR A 204 2.75 4.41 -15.26
CA THR A 204 1.58 3.65 -14.81
C THR A 204 1.47 2.34 -15.57
N ARG A 205 1.05 1.29 -14.88
CA ARG A 205 0.77 -0.03 -15.45
C ARG A 205 -0.72 -0.31 -15.40
N ILE A 206 -1.20 -1.28 -16.20
CA ILE A 206 -2.60 -1.75 -16.14
C ILE A 206 -2.98 -2.04 -14.69
N GLU A 207 -2.13 -2.75 -13.97
CA GLU A 207 -2.37 -3.08 -12.56
C GLU A 207 -2.50 -1.85 -11.66
N GLN A 208 -1.69 -0.82 -11.87
CA GLN A 208 -1.73 0.40 -11.05
C GLN A 208 -2.98 1.25 -11.32
N ARG A 209 -3.42 1.28 -12.58
CA ARG A 209 -4.64 1.97 -12.99
C ARG A 209 -5.88 1.22 -12.53
N SER A 210 -5.87 -0.11 -12.66
CA SER A 210 -6.92 -1.00 -12.15
C SER A 210 -7.07 -0.88 -10.64
N VAL A 211 -5.99 -0.97 -9.85
CA VAL A 211 -6.11 -0.86 -8.38
C VAL A 211 -6.53 0.54 -7.93
N ALA A 212 -6.20 1.59 -8.71
CA ALA A 212 -6.65 2.95 -8.42
C ALA A 212 -8.17 3.09 -8.58
N ARG A 213 -8.75 2.59 -9.68
CA ARG A 213 -10.21 2.55 -9.91
C ARG A 213 -10.91 1.72 -8.83
N HIS A 214 -10.43 0.52 -8.58
CA HIS A 214 -10.94 -0.33 -7.50
C HIS A 214 -10.88 0.31 -6.11
N ALA A 215 -9.84 1.08 -5.83
CA ALA A 215 -9.73 1.79 -4.56
C ALA A 215 -10.78 2.91 -4.44
N ILE A 216 -11.09 3.61 -5.54
CA ILE A 216 -12.16 4.60 -5.59
C ILE A 216 -13.52 3.90 -5.41
N ASP A 217 -13.80 2.82 -6.15
CA ASP A 217 -15.06 2.08 -6.04
C ASP A 217 -15.29 1.52 -4.64
N ALA A 218 -14.23 0.97 -4.01
CA ALA A 218 -14.31 0.47 -2.65
C ALA A 218 -14.69 1.56 -1.62
N THR A 219 -14.47 2.85 -1.95
CA THR A 219 -14.87 3.95 -1.04
C THR A 219 -16.39 4.09 -0.87
N GLU A 220 -17.18 3.49 -1.76
CA GLU A 220 -18.63 3.42 -1.63
C GLU A 220 -19.06 2.47 -0.50
N SER A 221 -18.26 1.44 -0.24
CA SER A 221 -18.52 0.42 0.79
C SER A 221 -17.86 0.75 2.13
N SER A 222 -16.66 1.35 2.12
CA SER A 222 -16.00 1.87 3.32
C SER A 222 -15.33 3.19 3.04
N LYS A 223 -15.46 4.16 3.96
CA LYS A 223 -14.80 5.46 3.79
C LYS A 223 -13.28 5.37 3.77
N ASP A 224 -12.70 4.35 4.41
CA ASP A 224 -11.26 4.20 4.55
C ASP A 224 -10.76 2.96 3.79
N VAL A 225 -10.08 3.22 2.67
CA VAL A 225 -9.49 2.20 1.79
C VAL A 225 -7.98 2.29 1.83
N ILE A 226 -7.30 1.15 1.90
CA ILE A 226 -5.85 1.05 1.94
C ILE A 226 -5.38 0.19 0.78
N VAL A 227 -4.57 0.77 -0.11
CA VAL A 227 -3.85 0.04 -1.15
C VAL A 227 -2.46 -0.32 -0.62
N VAL A 228 -2.19 -1.61 -0.49
CA VAL A 228 -0.92 -2.16 0.00
C VAL A 228 -0.18 -2.90 -1.10
N GLY A 229 1.15 -2.95 -0.98
CA GLY A 229 2.01 -3.63 -1.93
C GLY A 229 3.47 -3.52 -1.52
N ASP A 230 4.34 -4.24 -2.23
CA ASP A 230 5.78 -4.22 -1.93
C ASP A 230 6.37 -2.80 -2.00
N PRO A 231 7.39 -2.48 -1.17
CA PRO A 231 8.05 -1.19 -1.23
C PRO A 231 8.72 -1.01 -2.60
N GLY A 232 8.53 0.16 -3.22
CA GLY A 232 9.22 0.51 -4.46
C GLY A 232 8.59 0.03 -5.76
N ILE A 233 7.39 -0.59 -5.73
CA ILE A 233 6.62 -0.97 -6.94
C ILE A 233 5.89 0.21 -7.61
N GLY A 234 5.99 1.43 -7.04
CA GLY A 234 5.38 2.63 -7.61
C GLY A 234 3.94 2.93 -7.17
N LYS A 235 3.53 2.58 -5.94
CA LYS A 235 2.17 2.89 -5.44
C LYS A 235 1.85 4.39 -5.47
N THR A 236 2.71 5.22 -4.89
CA THR A 236 2.54 6.68 -4.84
C THR A 236 2.65 7.30 -6.23
N ARG A 237 3.72 7.00 -6.97
CA ARG A 237 3.95 7.57 -8.31
C ARG A 237 2.98 7.07 -9.37
N GLY A 238 2.53 5.82 -9.29
CA GLY A 238 1.66 5.21 -10.30
C GLY A 238 0.19 5.21 -9.87
N SER A 239 -0.15 4.40 -8.85
CA SER A 239 -1.54 4.18 -8.44
C SER A 239 -2.19 5.41 -7.82
N MET A 240 -1.53 6.09 -6.86
CA MET A 240 -2.09 7.30 -6.24
C MET A 240 -2.18 8.44 -7.24
N PHE A 241 -1.18 8.59 -8.10
CA PHE A 241 -1.23 9.57 -9.17
C PHE A 241 -2.42 9.31 -10.09
N PHE A 242 -2.59 8.07 -10.56
CA PHE A 242 -3.71 7.71 -11.43
C PHE A 242 -5.07 7.91 -10.75
N ALA A 243 -5.20 7.53 -9.48
CA ALA A 243 -6.41 7.78 -8.67
C ALA A 243 -6.73 9.27 -8.59
N MET A 244 -5.72 10.12 -8.45
CA MET A 244 -5.91 11.57 -8.50
C MET A 244 -6.44 12.01 -9.86
N GLN A 245 -5.86 11.55 -10.98
CA GLN A 245 -6.34 11.96 -12.31
C GLN A 245 -7.80 11.54 -12.55
N GLU A 246 -8.14 10.31 -12.16
CA GLU A 246 -9.51 9.76 -12.25
C GLU A 246 -10.50 10.62 -11.45
N LEU A 247 -10.18 10.94 -10.19
CA LEU A 247 -11.03 11.76 -9.33
C LEU A 247 -11.17 13.21 -9.84
N LEU A 248 -10.09 13.79 -10.38
CA LEU A 248 -10.13 15.12 -10.98
C LEU A 248 -10.98 15.14 -12.26
N ALA A 249 -10.88 14.10 -13.11
CA ALA A 249 -11.71 13.96 -14.29
C ALA A 249 -13.21 13.81 -13.94
N GLN A 250 -13.51 13.23 -12.78
CA GLN A 250 -14.87 13.14 -12.21
C GLN A 250 -15.33 14.42 -11.47
N ASN A 251 -14.57 15.52 -11.58
CA ASN A 251 -14.87 16.81 -10.95
C ASN A 251 -15.01 16.72 -9.41
N LYS A 252 -14.23 15.84 -8.76
CA LYS A 252 -14.22 15.67 -7.30
C LYS A 252 -13.23 16.62 -6.62
N THR A 253 -13.51 16.98 -5.36
CA THR A 253 -12.54 17.63 -4.48
C THR A 253 -11.52 16.59 -4.02
N VAL A 254 -10.23 16.85 -4.24
CA VAL A 254 -9.15 15.90 -3.90
C VAL A 254 -8.10 16.59 -3.04
N MET A 255 -7.75 15.97 -1.91
CA MET A 255 -6.67 16.42 -1.04
C MET A 255 -5.54 15.38 -1.05
N ARG A 256 -4.37 15.74 -1.55
CA ARG A 256 -3.17 14.91 -1.51
C ARG A 256 -2.34 15.29 -0.27
N VAL A 257 -2.14 14.32 0.62
CA VAL A 257 -1.37 14.49 1.87
C VAL A 257 -0.06 13.75 1.74
N GLY A 258 1.03 14.50 1.55
CA GLY A 258 2.37 13.97 1.39
C GLY A 258 3.20 14.11 2.66
N PHE A 259 3.38 13.03 3.42
CA PHE A 259 4.13 13.11 4.68
C PHE A 259 5.65 13.25 4.52
N LYS A 260 6.17 13.04 3.30
CA LYS A 260 7.61 13.07 2.97
C LYS A 260 8.09 14.46 2.55
N ASP A 261 7.23 15.18 1.84
CA ASP A 261 7.40 16.58 1.45
C ASP A 261 6.74 17.55 2.44
N GLU A 262 6.01 17.04 3.43
CA GLU A 262 5.31 17.82 4.47
C GLU A 262 4.33 18.84 3.90
N GLU A 263 3.73 18.50 2.77
CA GLU A 263 2.81 19.34 2.01
C GLU A 263 1.43 18.67 1.88
N ILE A 264 0.39 19.48 2.06
CA ILE A 264 -0.98 19.14 1.72
C ILE A 264 -1.34 19.95 0.47
N ILE A 265 -1.84 19.28 -0.57
CA ILE A 265 -2.31 19.91 -1.80
C ILE A 265 -3.82 19.63 -1.92
N LEU A 266 -4.63 20.69 -1.98
CA LEU A 266 -6.07 20.62 -2.16
C LEU A 266 -6.44 21.07 -3.57
N PHE A 267 -7.01 20.16 -4.35
CA PHE A 267 -7.61 20.41 -5.65
C PHE A 267 -9.11 20.58 -5.49
N GLN A 268 -9.59 21.79 -5.75
CA GLN A 268 -10.98 22.17 -5.55
C GLN A 268 -11.64 22.54 -6.88
N PRO A 269 -12.72 21.87 -7.29
CA PRO A 269 -13.41 22.22 -8.52
C PRO A 269 -14.25 23.50 -8.34
N SER A 270 -14.22 24.39 -9.33
CA SER A 270 -15.14 25.52 -9.45
C SER A 270 -16.49 25.06 -10.01
N ALA A 271 -17.50 25.94 -9.99
CA ALA A 271 -18.80 25.68 -10.63
C ALA A 271 -18.66 25.38 -12.14
N GLN A 272 -17.65 25.97 -12.79
CA GLN A 272 -17.36 25.77 -14.21
C GLN A 272 -16.46 24.55 -14.48
N GLY A 273 -16.18 23.71 -13.48
CA GLY A 273 -15.32 22.53 -13.59
C GLY A 273 -13.82 22.83 -13.72
N LYS A 274 -13.41 24.09 -13.52
CA LYS A 274 -11.99 24.46 -13.46
C LYS A 274 -11.46 24.22 -12.06
N TYR A 275 -10.23 23.70 -11.96
CA TYR A 275 -9.63 23.44 -10.67
C TYR A 275 -8.91 24.65 -10.10
N GLU A 276 -9.10 24.79 -8.81
CA GLU A 276 -8.49 25.75 -7.93
C GLU A 276 -7.60 25.00 -6.94
N VAL A 277 -6.28 25.21 -6.98
CA VAL A 277 -5.33 24.45 -6.17
C VAL A 277 -4.72 25.29 -5.05
N TRP A 278 -4.72 24.71 -3.87
CA TRP A 278 -4.24 25.32 -2.63
C TRP A 278 -3.24 24.40 -1.95
N THR A 279 -2.24 24.97 -1.29
CA THR A 279 -1.25 24.21 -0.54
C THR A 279 -1.16 24.69 0.89
N ARG A 280 -0.93 23.77 1.83
CA ARG A 280 -0.68 24.06 3.24
C ARG A 280 0.49 23.23 3.72
N GLY A 281 1.36 23.81 4.54
CA GLY A 281 2.32 23.05 5.33
C GLY A 281 1.65 22.31 6.49
N ARG A 282 2.43 21.67 7.36
CA ARG A 282 1.93 20.99 8.58
C ARG A 282 0.94 19.86 8.30
N VAL A 283 1.45 18.82 7.64
CA VAL A 283 0.72 17.57 7.39
C VAL A 283 0.22 16.86 8.65
N ASP A 284 0.70 17.20 9.84
CA ASP A 284 0.24 16.65 11.12
C ASP A 284 -1.21 17.01 11.45
N ILE A 285 -1.73 18.10 10.90
CA ILE A 285 -3.07 18.62 11.21
C ILE A 285 -4.06 18.53 10.04
N TRP A 286 -3.73 17.83 8.96
CA TRP A 286 -4.53 17.76 7.73
C TRP A 286 -6.01 17.42 7.96
N HIS A 287 -6.29 16.50 8.89
CA HIS A 287 -7.63 16.05 9.29
C HIS A 287 -8.55 17.16 9.84
N GLY A 288 -7.96 18.29 10.27
CA GLY A 288 -8.70 19.42 10.84
C GLY A 288 -9.24 20.34 9.76
N ALA A 289 -8.65 20.30 8.57
CA ALA A 289 -9.04 21.11 7.42
C ALA A 289 -10.49 20.85 7.05
N LEU A 290 -11.20 21.90 6.66
CA LEU A 290 -12.62 21.82 6.28
C LEU A 290 -12.89 20.80 5.17
N ALA A 291 -11.98 20.69 4.19
CA ALA A 291 -12.09 19.69 3.14
C ALA A 291 -12.05 18.24 3.66
N ALA A 292 -11.43 17.97 4.81
CA ALA A 292 -11.44 16.64 5.46
C ALA A 292 -12.79 16.33 6.17
N ARG A 293 -13.71 17.30 6.22
CA ARG A 293 -15.05 17.16 6.80
C ARG A 293 -16.14 16.88 5.77
N ASP A 294 -15.87 17.13 4.48
CA ASP A 294 -16.82 16.93 3.39
C ASP A 294 -16.86 15.44 2.98
N PRO A 295 -17.98 14.73 3.19
CA PRO A 295 -18.08 13.29 2.85
C PRO A 295 -17.86 12.99 1.37
N GLU A 296 -18.02 13.98 0.48
CA GLU A 296 -17.82 13.82 -0.96
C GLU A 296 -16.39 14.10 -1.43
N ALA A 297 -15.56 14.67 -0.56
CA ALA A 297 -14.14 14.88 -0.86
C ALA A 297 -13.36 13.56 -0.72
N PHE A 298 -12.25 13.48 -1.45
CA PHE A 298 -11.30 12.38 -1.37
C PHE A 298 -9.97 12.86 -0.80
N VAL A 299 -9.38 12.05 0.08
CA VAL A 299 -8.03 12.26 0.60
C VAL A 299 -7.14 11.12 0.15
N LEU A 300 -6.05 11.46 -0.53
CA LEU A 300 -5.02 10.52 -0.98
C LEU A 300 -3.79 10.66 -0.09
N ILE A 301 -3.44 9.60 0.65
CA ILE A 301 -2.37 9.63 1.65
C ILE A 301 -1.15 8.83 1.18
N ASP A 302 0.02 9.49 1.12
CA ASP A 302 1.34 8.85 1.11
C ASP A 302 1.91 8.84 2.54
N PRO A 303 1.80 7.72 3.28
CA PRO A 303 2.10 7.70 4.71
C PRO A 303 3.60 7.90 5.01
N PRO A 304 3.93 8.39 6.22
CA PRO A 304 5.31 8.52 6.67
C PRO A 304 5.99 7.17 6.88
N GLU A 305 7.29 7.10 6.67
CA GLU A 305 8.05 5.85 6.83
C GLU A 305 8.36 5.45 8.27
N LYS A 306 8.30 6.36 9.26
CA LYS A 306 8.76 6.08 10.65
C LYS A 306 8.00 6.76 11.79
N ARG A 307 6.98 7.57 11.52
CA ARG A 307 6.24 8.30 12.57
C ARG A 307 4.76 7.89 12.61
N PRO A 308 4.14 7.85 13.81
CA PRO A 308 2.69 7.82 13.92
C PRO A 308 2.08 9.03 13.21
N TYR A 309 0.89 8.86 12.67
CA TYR A 309 0.13 9.93 12.06
C TYR A 309 -1.36 9.59 12.13
N GLN A 310 -2.23 10.59 12.04
CA GLN A 310 -3.68 10.37 12.01
C GLN A 310 -4.15 10.20 10.57
N ASP A 311 -4.93 9.16 10.34
CA ASP A 311 -5.53 8.85 9.04
C ASP A 311 -7.07 8.92 9.04
N THR A 312 -7.68 9.32 10.15
CA THR A 312 -9.14 9.39 10.31
C THR A 312 -9.70 10.72 9.85
N SER A 313 -10.77 10.68 9.05
CA SER A 313 -11.50 11.86 8.57
C SER A 313 -12.98 11.56 8.37
N LYS A 314 -13.80 12.57 8.04
CA LYS A 314 -15.22 12.32 7.67
C LYS A 314 -15.40 12.06 6.17
N CYS A 315 -14.40 12.45 5.37
CA CYS A 315 -14.34 12.26 3.93
C CYS A 315 -13.88 10.85 3.54
N ARG A 316 -13.81 10.56 2.24
CA ARG A 316 -13.31 9.28 1.73
C ARG A 316 -11.78 9.30 1.71
N THR A 317 -11.14 8.36 2.41
CA THR A 317 -9.68 8.27 2.52
C THR A 317 -9.17 7.07 1.71
N ILE A 318 -8.22 7.31 0.80
CA ILE A 318 -7.46 6.26 0.11
C ILE A 318 -5.99 6.38 0.47
N LYS A 319 -5.45 5.35 1.09
CA LYS A 319 -4.07 5.30 1.55
C LYS A 319 -3.22 4.38 0.68
N PHE A 320 -2.04 4.84 0.26
CA PHE A 320 -1.09 4.02 -0.52
C PHE A 320 0.09 3.58 0.34
N ALA A 321 -0.06 2.46 1.05
CA ALA A 321 0.83 2.03 2.12
C ALA A 321 1.87 0.98 1.69
N SER A 322 3.02 0.97 2.38
CA SER A 322 3.89 -0.21 2.36
C SER A 322 3.25 -1.36 3.15
N ASN A 323 3.66 -2.60 2.88
CA ASN A 323 3.25 -3.80 3.61
C ASN A 323 3.85 -3.85 5.02
N ASN A 324 3.34 -2.98 5.90
CA ASN A 324 3.70 -2.90 7.31
C ASN A 324 2.44 -2.52 8.10
N ALA A 325 1.60 -3.51 8.39
CA ALA A 325 0.30 -3.30 9.03
C ALA A 325 0.40 -2.61 10.40
N GLU A 326 1.35 -3.04 11.24
CA GLU A 326 1.56 -2.47 12.57
C GLU A 326 1.77 -0.95 12.52
N GLN A 327 2.51 -0.49 11.51
CA GLN A 327 2.83 0.92 11.37
C GLN A 327 1.79 1.70 10.58
N HIS A 328 1.22 1.11 9.54
CA HIS A 328 0.45 1.83 8.55
C HIS A 328 -1.04 1.61 8.68
N TYR A 329 -1.50 0.45 9.09
CA TYR A 329 -2.93 0.19 9.12
C TYR A 329 -3.29 -0.71 10.30
N PRO A 330 -3.02 -0.21 11.53
CA PRO A 330 -3.43 -0.93 12.73
C PRO A 330 -4.96 -1.05 12.74
N ASN A 331 -5.45 -2.22 13.11
CA ASN A 331 -6.89 -2.54 13.18
C ASN A 331 -7.65 -2.38 11.85
N ALA A 332 -7.01 -2.68 10.71
CA ALA A 332 -7.70 -2.66 9.42
C ALA A 332 -8.91 -3.62 9.35
N ASP A 333 -8.96 -4.62 10.24
CA ASP A 333 -10.02 -5.63 10.39
C ASP A 333 -11.37 -5.10 10.81
N LYS A 334 -11.43 -3.90 11.41
CA LYS A 334 -12.67 -3.39 11.97
C LYS A 334 -13.51 -2.61 10.96
N ASP A 335 -12.87 -1.66 10.29
CA ASP A 335 -13.59 -0.62 9.53
C ASP A 335 -12.97 -0.28 8.17
N LYS A 336 -11.87 -0.94 7.77
CA LYS A 336 -11.09 -0.55 6.58
C LYS A 336 -11.11 -1.66 5.52
N ILE A 337 -11.11 -1.26 4.26
CA ILE A 337 -10.89 -2.18 3.13
C ILE A 337 -9.41 -2.15 2.77
N VAL A 338 -8.76 -3.31 2.72
CA VAL A 338 -7.35 -3.42 2.30
C VAL A 338 -7.27 -4.13 0.95
N LEU A 339 -6.76 -3.42 -0.04
CA LEU A 339 -6.57 -3.90 -1.41
C LEU A 339 -5.09 -4.14 -1.68
N VAL A 340 -4.74 -5.28 -2.27
CA VAL A 340 -3.37 -5.56 -2.68
C VAL A 340 -3.14 -5.14 -4.13
N THR A 341 -1.98 -4.50 -4.37
CA THR A 341 -1.48 -4.27 -5.72
C THR A 341 -0.29 -5.18 -6.03
N ALA A 342 -0.30 -5.75 -7.24
CA ALA A 342 0.75 -6.67 -7.67
C ALA A 342 2.05 -5.93 -8.04
N PRO A 343 3.22 -6.54 -7.85
CA PRO A 343 4.46 -6.04 -8.41
C PRO A 343 4.41 -6.07 -9.96
N PRO A 344 5.29 -5.32 -10.64
CA PRO A 344 5.49 -5.44 -12.08
C PRO A 344 5.77 -6.86 -12.56
N THR A 345 5.24 -7.20 -13.73
CA THR A 345 5.68 -8.39 -14.48
C THR A 345 7.08 -8.16 -15.06
N LYS A 346 7.72 -9.25 -15.51
CA LYS A 346 9.02 -9.16 -16.19
C LYS A 346 8.93 -8.34 -17.48
N ASP A 347 7.81 -8.45 -18.20
CA ASP A 347 7.60 -7.72 -19.45
C ASP A 347 7.32 -6.23 -19.21
N GLU A 348 6.56 -5.91 -18.16
CA GLU A 348 6.39 -4.53 -17.73
C GLU A 348 7.75 -3.91 -17.32
N LEU A 349 8.62 -4.66 -16.62
CA LEU A 349 9.97 -4.17 -16.31
C LEU A 349 10.82 -3.92 -17.55
N ARG A 350 10.74 -4.77 -18.59
CA ARG A 350 11.43 -4.56 -19.87
C ARG A 350 10.96 -3.27 -20.54
N ALA A 351 9.64 -3.07 -20.64
CA ALA A 351 9.05 -1.85 -21.19
C ALA A 351 9.49 -0.57 -20.47
N MET A 352 9.81 -0.65 -19.18
CA MET A 352 10.29 0.50 -18.40
C MET A 352 11.77 0.85 -18.63
N VAL A 353 12.57 -0.04 -19.22
CA VAL A 353 14.04 0.15 -19.34
C VAL A 353 14.41 1.44 -20.08
N PRO A 354 13.81 1.79 -21.23
CA PRO A 354 14.18 3.02 -21.95
C PRO A 354 13.96 4.30 -21.13
N THR A 355 13.01 4.29 -20.19
CA THR A 355 12.67 5.45 -19.36
C THR A 355 13.43 5.46 -18.03
N LEU A 356 13.58 4.31 -17.39
CA LEU A 356 14.12 4.22 -16.03
C LEU A 356 15.61 3.90 -15.97
N TRP A 357 16.26 3.47 -17.06
CA TRP A 357 17.70 3.27 -17.10
C TRP A 357 18.41 4.55 -17.56
N THR A 358 18.68 5.46 -16.61
CA THR A 358 19.35 6.75 -16.85
C THR A 358 20.67 6.84 -16.08
N ALA A 359 21.43 7.91 -16.30
CA ALA A 359 22.66 8.17 -15.55
C ALA A 359 22.41 8.34 -14.03
N GLU A 360 21.23 8.80 -13.65
CA GLU A 360 20.82 9.03 -12.26
C GLU A 360 20.41 7.73 -11.55
N THR A 361 19.71 6.84 -12.25
CA THR A 361 19.24 5.58 -11.66
C THR A 361 20.32 4.52 -11.68
N ALA A 362 21.11 4.43 -12.75
CA ALA A 362 22.20 3.48 -12.94
C ALA A 362 23.57 4.18 -13.12
N PRO A 363 24.03 4.97 -12.14
CA PRO A 363 25.26 5.74 -12.27
C PRO A 363 26.47 4.82 -12.45
N GLY A 364 27.25 5.09 -13.50
CA GLY A 364 28.47 4.33 -13.82
C GLY A 364 28.22 2.93 -14.36
N GLU A 365 26.98 2.55 -14.68
CA GLU A 365 26.69 1.25 -15.30
C GLU A 365 26.65 1.40 -16.83
N THR A 366 27.65 0.83 -17.51
CA THR A 366 27.74 0.82 -18.96
C THR A 366 27.28 -0.52 -19.51
N PHE A 367 26.24 -0.49 -20.33
CA PHE A 367 25.76 -1.63 -21.12
C PHE A 367 25.53 -1.15 -22.55
N ASP A 368 26.13 -1.87 -23.50
CA ASP A 368 26.22 -1.43 -24.90
C ASP A 368 24.91 -1.55 -25.67
N THR A 369 23.97 -2.38 -25.19
CA THR A 369 22.70 -2.64 -25.87
C THR A 369 21.52 -2.53 -24.90
N LEU A 370 20.33 -2.21 -25.44
CA LEU A 370 19.08 -2.24 -24.69
C LEU A 370 18.83 -3.63 -24.10
N LYS A 371 19.05 -4.69 -24.90
CA LYS A 371 18.92 -6.08 -24.47
C LYS A 371 19.80 -6.42 -23.27
N SER A 372 21.05 -5.95 -23.25
CA SER A 372 21.94 -6.17 -22.10
C SER A 372 21.43 -5.48 -20.82
N LYS A 373 20.80 -4.31 -20.95
CA LYS A 373 20.16 -3.59 -19.82
C LYS A 373 18.93 -4.36 -19.34
N GLU A 374 18.07 -4.81 -20.26
CA GLU A 374 16.91 -5.66 -19.94
C GLU A 374 17.32 -6.94 -19.20
N ASP A 375 18.30 -7.67 -19.72
CA ASP A 375 18.81 -8.90 -19.09
C ASP A 375 19.32 -8.64 -17.67
N GLU A 376 20.01 -7.53 -17.45
CA GLU A 376 20.48 -7.15 -16.10
C GLU A 376 19.31 -6.81 -15.16
N ILE A 377 18.30 -6.06 -15.62
CA ILE A 377 17.10 -5.78 -14.82
C ILE A 377 16.39 -7.06 -14.42
N LEU A 378 16.26 -8.02 -15.35
CA LEU A 378 15.60 -9.30 -15.07
C LEU A 378 16.40 -10.17 -14.10
N ARG A 379 17.74 -10.17 -14.19
CA ARG A 379 18.59 -10.84 -13.19
C ARG A 379 18.41 -10.24 -11.80
N ARG A 380 18.37 -8.91 -11.68
CA ARG A 380 18.11 -8.24 -10.41
C ARG A 380 16.71 -8.57 -9.88
N ALA A 381 15.70 -8.50 -10.74
CA ALA A 381 14.32 -8.79 -10.41
C ALA A 381 14.11 -10.22 -9.91
N LEU A 382 14.81 -11.19 -10.51
CA LEU A 382 14.81 -12.58 -10.04
C LEU A 382 15.23 -12.68 -8.57
N LEU A 383 16.26 -11.92 -8.16
CA LEU A 383 16.85 -12.04 -6.82
C LEU A 383 16.06 -11.30 -5.73
N VAL A 384 15.57 -10.09 -6.02
CA VAL A 384 14.99 -9.19 -5.00
C VAL A 384 13.53 -8.80 -5.24
N GLY A 385 12.89 -9.44 -6.22
CA GLY A 385 11.53 -9.14 -6.67
C GLY A 385 11.48 -8.02 -7.72
N CYS A 386 10.33 -7.90 -8.39
CA CYS A 386 10.13 -7.02 -9.53
C CYS A 386 9.86 -5.54 -9.16
N ALA A 387 10.47 -5.00 -8.10
CA ALA A 387 10.25 -3.62 -7.68
C ALA A 387 11.21 -2.64 -8.40
N PRO A 388 10.71 -1.69 -9.24
CA PRO A 388 11.55 -0.80 -10.05
C PRO A 388 12.57 -0.01 -9.24
N ARG A 389 12.19 0.46 -8.05
CA ARG A 389 13.10 1.18 -7.13
C ARG A 389 14.39 0.42 -6.83
N TYR A 390 14.33 -0.91 -6.74
CA TYR A 390 15.48 -1.73 -6.42
C TYR A 390 16.22 -2.17 -7.67
N VAL A 391 15.53 -2.61 -8.73
CA VAL A 391 16.20 -3.21 -9.90
C VAL A 391 16.88 -2.18 -10.80
N PHE A 392 16.31 -0.97 -10.94
CA PHE A 392 16.90 0.10 -11.77
C PHE A 392 18.02 0.88 -11.09
N ASN A 393 18.27 0.65 -9.79
CA ASN A 393 19.31 1.36 -9.07
C ASN A 393 20.24 0.39 -8.34
N LYS A 394 21.49 0.29 -8.81
CA LYS A 394 22.50 -0.64 -8.28
C LYS A 394 22.71 -0.52 -6.77
N ALA A 395 22.81 0.70 -6.25
CA ALA A 395 23.03 0.91 -4.82
C ALA A 395 21.84 0.41 -3.99
N LYS A 396 20.61 0.69 -4.44
CA LYS A 396 19.37 0.21 -3.81
C LYS A 396 19.20 -1.30 -3.97
N PHE A 397 19.55 -1.88 -5.12
CA PHE A 397 19.60 -3.32 -5.35
C PHE A 397 20.51 -4.01 -4.34
N LEU A 398 21.76 -3.56 -4.22
CA LEU A 398 22.74 -4.15 -3.30
C LEU A 398 22.32 -3.99 -1.84
N ALA A 399 21.78 -2.84 -1.46
CA ALA A 399 21.25 -2.62 -0.12
C ALA A 399 20.09 -3.58 0.19
N ARG A 400 19.18 -3.75 -0.77
CA ARG A 400 18.03 -4.65 -0.66
C ARG A 400 18.46 -6.12 -0.56
N ALA A 401 19.38 -6.56 -1.42
CA ALA A 401 19.92 -7.91 -1.38
C ALA A 401 20.57 -8.25 -0.01
N ARG A 402 21.33 -7.30 0.56
CA ARG A 402 21.91 -7.46 1.91
C ARG A 402 20.86 -7.56 3.01
N ILE A 403 19.77 -6.80 2.91
CA ILE A 403 18.67 -6.87 3.87
C ILE A 403 18.01 -8.25 3.80
N ILE A 404 17.72 -8.75 2.60
CA ILE A 404 17.13 -10.08 2.39
C ILE A 404 18.03 -11.17 2.95
N ASP A 405 19.31 -11.18 2.58
CA ASP A 405 20.30 -12.16 3.06
C ASP A 405 20.45 -12.13 4.58
N ARG A 406 20.51 -10.94 5.19
CA ARG A 406 20.58 -10.79 6.65
C ARG A 406 19.32 -11.36 7.31
N HIS A 407 18.14 -10.98 6.84
CA HIS A 407 16.86 -11.46 7.38
C HIS A 407 16.75 -12.98 7.28
N ALA A 408 17.14 -13.57 6.14
CA ALA A 408 17.15 -15.02 5.99
C ALA A 408 18.08 -15.73 6.99
N LYS A 409 19.27 -15.17 7.23
CA LYS A 409 20.21 -15.69 8.24
C LYS A 409 19.66 -15.57 9.65
N GLU A 410 19.00 -14.46 9.96
CA GLU A 410 18.36 -14.24 11.27
C GLU A 410 17.21 -15.23 11.50
N THR A 411 16.34 -15.45 10.51
CA THR A 411 15.26 -16.45 10.56
C THR A 411 15.79 -17.86 10.84
N VAL A 412 16.87 -18.28 10.17
CA VAL A 412 17.48 -19.61 10.42
C VAL A 412 18.03 -19.75 11.85
N LYS A 413 18.57 -18.66 12.40
CA LYS A 413 19.10 -18.64 13.77
C LYS A 413 17.98 -18.68 14.80
N SER A 414 16.90 -17.93 14.60
CA SER A 414 15.80 -17.81 15.56
C SER A 414 14.82 -18.98 15.52
N SER A 415 14.49 -19.53 14.34
CA SER A 415 13.46 -20.56 14.22
C SER A 415 13.86 -21.90 14.82
N GLY A 416 15.17 -22.20 14.95
CA GLY A 416 15.71 -23.42 15.57
C GLY A 416 15.39 -24.73 14.86
N ALA A 417 14.09 -25.03 14.70
CA ALA A 417 13.48 -26.19 14.09
C ALA A 417 13.57 -26.19 12.55
N LEU A 418 13.86 -27.36 12.00
CA LEU A 418 13.94 -27.60 10.55
C LEU A 418 12.58 -27.44 9.89
N ASP A 419 11.50 -27.91 10.52
CA ASP A 419 10.13 -27.85 9.99
C ASP A 419 9.67 -26.44 9.70
N THR A 420 9.99 -25.48 10.58
CA THR A 420 9.69 -24.07 10.36
C THR A 420 10.40 -23.52 9.12
N LEU A 421 11.64 -23.94 8.88
CA LEU A 421 12.43 -23.51 7.70
C LEU A 421 11.94 -24.17 6.42
N VAL A 422 11.49 -25.42 6.49
CA VAL A 422 10.81 -26.13 5.39
C VAL A 422 9.52 -25.41 5.03
N ASN A 423 8.71 -25.07 6.05
CA ASN A 423 7.47 -24.33 5.84
C ASN A 423 7.75 -22.98 5.18
N PHE A 424 8.79 -22.25 5.58
CA PHE A 424 9.20 -21.02 4.89
C PHE A 424 9.59 -21.26 3.42
N LEU A 425 10.35 -22.32 3.12
CA LEU A 425 10.79 -22.62 1.75
C LEU A 425 9.64 -23.06 0.82
N ALA A 426 8.68 -23.78 1.38
CA ALA A 426 7.47 -24.24 0.68
C ALA A 426 6.33 -23.20 0.68
N PHE A 427 6.51 -22.06 1.35
CA PHE A 427 5.45 -21.07 1.53
C PHE A 427 5.21 -20.25 0.25
N ASP A 428 4.19 -20.65 -0.49
CA ASP A 428 3.31 -19.73 -1.20
C ASP A 428 1.98 -19.75 -0.44
N ALA A 429 1.77 -18.81 0.49
CA ALA A 429 0.51 -18.79 1.23
C ALA A 429 -0.47 -17.82 0.62
N SER A 430 -1.62 -18.36 0.23
CA SER A 430 -2.85 -17.61 0.03
C SER A 430 -3.56 -17.45 1.38
N SER A 431 -3.78 -16.21 1.81
CA SER A 431 -4.64 -15.93 2.96
C SER A 431 -5.36 -14.59 2.78
N ASP A 432 -6.29 -14.31 3.70
CA ASP A 432 -6.81 -12.96 3.91
C ASP A 432 -5.64 -11.95 3.94
N VAL A 433 -5.81 -10.84 3.22
CA VAL A 433 -4.86 -9.72 3.10
C VAL A 433 -4.38 -9.22 4.44
N GLN A 434 -5.17 -9.30 5.50
CA GLN A 434 -4.74 -8.80 6.81
C GLN A 434 -3.60 -9.65 7.40
N ALA A 435 -3.65 -10.97 7.20
CA ALA A 435 -2.58 -11.87 7.60
C ALA A 435 -1.39 -11.84 6.61
N SER A 436 -1.66 -11.81 5.30
CA SER A 436 -0.62 -11.90 4.26
C SER A 436 0.02 -10.57 3.87
N SER A 437 -0.64 -9.41 4.03
CA SER A 437 -0.02 -8.09 3.81
C SER A 437 0.84 -7.62 4.98
N SER A 438 0.76 -8.30 6.12
CA SER A 438 1.60 -8.04 7.30
C SER A 438 2.94 -8.79 7.23
N VAL A 439 3.13 -9.66 6.24
CA VAL A 439 4.40 -10.37 6.06
C VAL A 439 5.52 -9.38 5.78
N SER A 440 6.69 -9.67 6.34
CA SER A 440 7.86 -8.82 6.13
C SER A 440 8.20 -8.79 4.64
N GLY A 441 7.97 -7.64 4.01
CA GLY A 441 8.42 -7.40 2.64
C GLY A 441 9.92 -7.60 2.46
N LYS A 442 10.73 -7.71 3.54
CA LYS A 442 12.17 -8.05 3.46
C LYS A 442 12.43 -9.51 3.10
N PHE A 443 11.41 -10.35 3.14
CA PHE A 443 11.52 -11.80 2.97
C PHE A 443 10.51 -12.35 1.96
N PHE A 444 9.35 -11.71 1.87
CA PHE A 444 8.30 -12.06 0.93
C PHE A 444 8.03 -10.94 -0.07
N THR A 445 7.46 -11.32 -1.20
CA THR A 445 6.70 -10.47 -2.12
C THR A 445 5.23 -10.76 -1.94
N ILE A 446 4.40 -9.72 -1.96
CA ILE A 446 2.95 -9.84 -1.92
C ILE A 446 2.33 -9.53 -3.28
N ALA A 447 1.31 -10.29 -3.66
CA ALA A 447 0.50 -10.06 -4.85
C ALA A 447 -0.97 -10.40 -4.55
N PRO A 448 -1.94 -9.93 -5.35
CA PRO A 448 -3.32 -10.41 -5.27
C PRO A 448 -3.36 -11.94 -5.44
N ALA A 449 -4.26 -12.60 -4.72
CA ALA A 449 -4.42 -14.06 -4.84
C ALA A 449 -5.01 -14.46 -6.19
N HIS A 450 -5.83 -13.59 -6.76
CA HIS A 450 -6.33 -13.72 -8.12
C HIS A 450 -5.28 -13.22 -9.11
N GLY A 451 -5.07 -13.96 -10.20
CA GLY A 451 -4.20 -13.53 -11.28
C GLY A 451 -4.64 -12.21 -11.89
N LEU A 452 -3.72 -11.54 -12.60
CA LEU A 452 -4.06 -10.32 -13.33
C LEU A 452 -4.68 -10.65 -14.71
N PRO A 453 -5.64 -9.85 -15.20
CA PRO A 453 -6.26 -8.69 -14.55
C PRO A 453 -7.24 -9.11 -13.44
N VAL A 454 -7.30 -8.33 -12.37
CA VAL A 454 -8.27 -8.58 -11.28
C VAL A 454 -9.61 -7.92 -11.64
N PRO A 455 -10.74 -8.65 -11.66
CA PRO A 455 -12.01 -8.12 -12.15
C PRO A 455 -12.70 -7.13 -11.21
N THR A 456 -12.59 -7.34 -9.89
CA THR A 456 -13.28 -6.54 -8.88
C THR A 456 -12.35 -6.13 -7.75
N TRP A 457 -12.76 -5.15 -6.93
CA TRP A 457 -11.99 -4.77 -5.75
C TRP A 457 -12.05 -5.86 -4.67
N GLN A 458 -13.15 -6.62 -4.59
CA GLN A 458 -13.34 -7.71 -3.63
C GLN A 458 -12.29 -8.82 -3.85
N ASP A 459 -11.94 -9.10 -5.10
CA ASP A 459 -10.90 -10.07 -5.43
C ASP A 459 -9.49 -9.60 -5.04
N ARG A 460 -9.32 -8.34 -4.63
CA ARG A 460 -8.04 -7.77 -4.15
C ARG A 460 -7.87 -7.82 -2.64
N VAL A 461 -8.88 -8.29 -1.90
CA VAL A 461 -8.84 -8.46 -0.44
C VAL A 461 -8.24 -9.81 -0.02
N GLN A 462 -7.75 -10.60 -0.98
CA GLN A 462 -6.92 -11.79 -0.75
C GLN A 462 -5.52 -11.59 -1.33
N ALA A 463 -4.49 -11.98 -0.57
CA ALA A 463 -3.11 -11.92 -1.04
C ALA A 463 -2.42 -13.28 -1.01
N VAL A 464 -1.47 -13.42 -1.94
CA VAL A 464 -0.46 -14.46 -1.90
C VAL A 464 0.88 -13.82 -1.52
N ALA A 465 1.54 -14.43 -0.54
CA ALA A 465 2.90 -14.10 -0.16
C ALA A 465 3.86 -15.18 -0.66
N SER A 466 4.88 -14.78 -1.42
CA SER A 466 5.91 -15.67 -1.98
C SER A 466 7.30 -15.25 -1.52
N VAL A 467 8.15 -16.20 -1.18
CA VAL A 467 9.53 -15.92 -0.72
C VAL A 467 10.39 -15.39 -1.86
N HIS A 468 11.20 -14.35 -1.60
CA HIS A 468 12.21 -13.86 -2.55
C HIS A 468 13.21 -14.97 -2.92
N GLU A 469 13.60 -15.10 -4.19
CA GLU A 469 14.56 -16.16 -4.58
C GLU A 469 15.88 -16.06 -3.83
N LEU A 470 16.37 -14.84 -3.55
CA LEU A 470 17.58 -14.68 -2.75
C LEU A 470 17.40 -15.19 -1.31
N ALA A 471 16.22 -14.99 -0.72
CA ALA A 471 15.91 -15.57 0.60
C ALA A 471 15.85 -17.10 0.50
N ARG A 472 15.18 -17.65 -0.52
CA ARG A 472 15.10 -19.09 -0.77
C ARG A 472 16.49 -19.72 -0.91
N LEU A 473 17.37 -19.11 -1.69
CA LEU A 473 18.77 -19.55 -1.86
C LEU A 473 19.57 -19.49 -0.56
N ALA A 474 19.42 -18.40 0.21
CA ALA A 474 20.10 -18.22 1.49
C ALA A 474 19.64 -19.28 2.51
N LEU A 475 18.32 -19.49 2.62
CA LEU A 475 17.73 -20.52 3.46
C LEU A 475 18.21 -21.92 3.05
N HIS A 476 18.13 -22.26 1.76
CA HIS A 476 18.56 -23.57 1.26
C HIS A 476 20.02 -23.86 1.61
N THR A 477 20.91 -22.89 1.38
CA THR A 477 22.34 -23.01 1.72
C THR A 477 22.55 -23.28 3.21
N LEU A 478 21.79 -22.60 4.07
CA LEU A 478 21.90 -22.73 5.51
C LEU A 478 21.28 -24.03 6.04
N VAL A 479 20.17 -24.47 5.45
CA VAL A 479 19.56 -25.76 5.78
C VAL A 479 20.49 -26.90 5.40
N VAL A 480 21.05 -26.90 4.19
CA VAL A 480 22.06 -27.89 3.77
C VAL A 480 23.26 -27.90 4.73
N LYS A 481 23.71 -26.73 5.21
CA LYS A 481 24.79 -26.66 6.20
C LYS A 481 24.38 -27.28 7.54
N LYS A 482 23.19 -26.98 8.06
CA LYS A 482 22.67 -27.60 9.29
C LYS A 482 22.54 -29.11 9.14
N LEU A 483 22.03 -29.58 8.00
CA LEU A 483 21.89 -31.00 7.70
C LEU A 483 23.25 -31.70 7.64
N LYS A 484 24.26 -31.10 7.00
CA LYS A 484 25.62 -31.67 7.01
C LYS A 484 26.22 -31.76 8.41
N CYS A 485 26.02 -30.75 9.25
CA CYS A 485 26.46 -30.80 10.65
C CYS A 485 25.72 -31.89 11.43
N ALA A 486 24.41 -32.04 11.23
CA ALA A 486 23.65 -33.12 11.84
C ALA A 486 24.12 -34.50 11.33
N GLN A 487 24.37 -34.66 10.02
CA GLN A 487 24.89 -35.89 9.43
C GLN A 487 26.25 -36.30 10.05
N GLN A 488 27.14 -35.34 10.33
CA GLN A 488 28.41 -35.61 11.00
C GLN A 488 28.21 -36.11 12.44
N VAL A 489 27.19 -35.62 13.14
CA VAL A 489 26.80 -36.13 14.47
C VAL A 489 26.16 -37.52 14.33
N TYR A 490 25.32 -37.74 13.33
CA TYR A 490 24.62 -39.01 13.14
C TYR A 490 25.49 -40.14 12.58
N HIS A 491 26.53 -39.85 11.78
CA HIS A 491 27.54 -40.84 11.35
C HIS A 491 28.37 -41.39 12.51
N SER A 492 28.30 -40.76 13.69
CA SER A 492 28.84 -41.30 14.95
C SER A 492 27.85 -42.18 15.74
N SER A 493 26.67 -42.45 15.19
CA SER A 493 25.58 -43.20 15.84
C SER A 493 24.94 -44.22 14.88
N GLU A 494 24.33 -45.29 15.38
CA GLU A 494 23.65 -46.32 14.56
C GLU A 494 22.41 -45.81 13.76
N PHE A 495 22.07 -44.51 13.87
CA PHE A 495 20.86 -43.90 13.30
C PHE A 495 21.06 -43.17 11.96
N GLY A 496 22.23 -43.28 11.32
CA GLY A 496 22.55 -42.56 10.08
C GLY A 496 21.54 -42.73 8.93
N HIS A 497 20.87 -43.89 8.84
CA HIS A 497 19.90 -44.19 7.79
C HIS A 497 18.56 -43.46 7.93
N MET A 498 18.13 -43.13 9.15
CA MET A 498 16.91 -42.33 9.36
C MET A 498 17.11 -40.88 8.91
N PHE A 499 18.29 -40.33 9.19
CA PHE A 499 18.66 -38.97 8.81
C PHE A 499 18.68 -38.77 7.29
N GLU A 500 19.22 -39.74 6.52
CA GLU A 500 19.26 -39.65 5.06
C GLU A 500 17.87 -39.74 4.40
N ARG A 501 16.94 -40.51 4.99
CA ARG A 501 15.55 -40.59 4.54
C ARG A 501 14.82 -39.25 4.70
N ASP A 502 14.99 -38.62 5.86
CA ASP A 502 14.36 -37.33 6.16
C ASP A 502 14.95 -36.20 5.29
N VAL A 503 16.26 -36.25 4.99
CA VAL A 503 16.93 -35.32 4.07
C VAL A 503 16.49 -35.51 2.61
N CYS A 504 16.32 -36.74 2.13
CA CYS A 504 15.83 -36.98 0.77
C CYS A 504 14.36 -36.57 0.61
N THR A 505 13.54 -36.85 1.62
CA THR A 505 12.15 -36.38 1.67
C THR A 505 12.09 -34.85 1.70
N PHE A 506 13.01 -34.20 2.43
CA PHE A 506 13.22 -32.74 2.47
C PHE A 506 13.61 -32.14 1.11
N VAL A 507 14.54 -32.74 0.37
CA VAL A 507 14.92 -32.25 -0.96
C VAL A 507 13.75 -32.38 -1.94
N LEU A 508 12.99 -33.46 -1.86
CA LEU A 508 11.88 -33.76 -2.78
C LEU A 508 10.57 -33.01 -2.46
N SER A 509 10.42 -32.47 -1.24
CA SER A 509 9.26 -31.66 -0.85
C SER A 509 9.43 -30.17 -1.15
N VAL A 510 10.66 -29.68 -1.28
CA VAL A 510 10.99 -28.26 -1.45
C VAL A 510 11.25 -27.86 -2.91
N LEU A 511 11.36 -28.83 -3.82
CA LEU A 511 11.48 -28.56 -5.26
C LEU A 511 10.14 -28.05 -5.83
N PRO A 512 10.12 -26.94 -6.60
CA PRO A 512 8.89 -26.41 -7.18
C PRO A 512 8.18 -27.45 -8.06
N ALA A 513 6.84 -27.51 -8.01
CA ALA A 513 6.04 -28.44 -8.83
C ALA A 513 6.24 -28.27 -10.35
N ASN A 514 6.72 -27.10 -10.75
CA ASN A 514 7.03 -26.63 -12.09
C ASN A 514 8.53 -26.71 -12.44
N TRP A 515 9.35 -27.30 -11.57
CA TRP A 515 10.73 -27.65 -11.88
C TRP A 515 10.77 -28.82 -12.87
N LYS A 516 11.12 -28.53 -14.13
CA LYS A 516 11.36 -29.53 -15.18
C LYS A 516 12.86 -29.70 -15.43
N PRO A 517 13.52 -30.71 -14.86
CA PRO A 517 14.66 -31.33 -15.51
C PRO A 517 14.13 -32.43 -16.44
N GLY A 518 14.57 -32.45 -17.71
CA GLY A 518 14.65 -33.63 -18.59
C GLY A 518 13.40 -34.48 -18.90
N SER A 519 12.62 -34.94 -17.92
CA SER A 519 11.36 -35.65 -18.14
C SER A 519 10.49 -35.56 -16.87
N ALA A 520 9.19 -35.29 -17.05
CA ALA A 520 8.24 -35.28 -15.95
C ALA A 520 8.01 -36.67 -15.32
N LEU A 521 8.51 -37.74 -15.96
CA LEU A 521 8.50 -39.10 -15.43
C LEU A 521 9.53 -39.25 -14.30
N ASP A 522 10.75 -38.76 -14.48
CA ASP A 522 11.86 -39.05 -13.54
C ASP A 522 11.62 -38.50 -12.13
N ALA A 523 11.06 -37.29 -12.01
CA ALA A 523 10.77 -36.67 -10.71
C ALA A 523 9.56 -37.31 -9.99
N LEU A 524 8.54 -37.73 -10.75
CA LEU A 524 7.35 -38.42 -10.25
C LEU A 524 7.66 -39.88 -9.87
N GLU A 525 8.56 -40.52 -10.61
CA GLU A 525 9.07 -41.85 -10.35
C GLU A 525 10.02 -41.85 -9.16
N LEU A 526 10.89 -40.82 -8.99
CA LEU A 526 11.67 -40.64 -7.77
C LEU A 526 10.78 -40.41 -6.53
N ARG A 527 9.76 -39.55 -6.64
CA ARG A 527 8.76 -39.34 -5.58
C ARG A 527 8.04 -40.64 -5.22
N ARG A 528 7.59 -41.42 -6.21
CA ARG A 528 6.93 -42.71 -5.98
C ARG A 528 7.87 -43.75 -5.36
N THR A 529 9.15 -43.76 -5.76
CA THR A 529 10.13 -44.74 -5.28
C THR A 529 10.55 -44.46 -3.83
N VAL A 530 10.74 -43.19 -3.47
CA VAL A 530 11.08 -42.78 -2.09
C VAL A 530 9.89 -42.91 -1.13
N ILE A 531 8.66 -42.66 -1.60
CA ILE A 531 7.45 -42.79 -0.77
C ILE A 531 7.03 -44.26 -0.59
N LYS A 532 7.32 -45.15 -1.57
CA LYS A 532 6.99 -46.58 -1.48
C LYS A 532 8.10 -47.44 -0.88
N SER A 533 9.32 -46.92 -0.69
CA SER A 533 10.41 -47.68 -0.09
C SER A 533 10.27 -47.75 1.44
N ASP A 534 9.25 -48.47 1.91
CA ASP A 534 9.27 -49.16 3.21
C ASP A 534 10.15 -50.43 3.15
N GLU A 535 10.63 -50.78 1.97
CA GLU A 535 11.37 -52.02 1.75
C GLU A 535 12.89 -51.76 1.75
N SER A 536 13.50 -52.13 2.88
CA SER A 536 14.85 -52.70 3.04
C SER A 536 16.00 -52.04 2.25
N PRO A 537 17.09 -51.59 2.92
CA PRO A 537 18.30 -51.02 2.29
C PRO A 537 18.99 -51.90 1.23
N LYS A 538 18.54 -53.14 1.03
CA LYS A 538 19.07 -54.09 0.05
C LYS A 538 18.44 -53.99 -1.34
N SER A 539 17.37 -53.23 -1.52
CA SER A 539 16.81 -53.02 -2.86
C SER A 539 17.64 -51.98 -3.61
N GLY A 540 18.14 -52.31 -4.81
CA GLY A 540 18.90 -51.40 -5.68
C GLY A 540 18.15 -50.13 -6.11
N ALA A 541 16.93 -49.91 -5.61
CA ALA A 541 16.18 -48.66 -5.70
C ALA A 541 16.91 -47.49 -5.01
N TRP A 542 17.54 -47.72 -3.84
CA TRP A 542 18.25 -46.64 -3.13
C TRP A 542 19.49 -46.14 -3.88
N SER A 543 20.31 -47.05 -4.42
CA SER A 543 21.45 -46.69 -5.27
C SER A 543 21.02 -45.89 -6.51
N ARG A 544 19.91 -46.29 -7.15
CA ARG A 544 19.36 -45.55 -8.30
C ARG A 544 18.88 -44.14 -7.92
N SER A 545 18.26 -43.98 -6.76
CA SER A 545 17.87 -42.65 -6.24
C SER A 545 19.10 -41.77 -5.92
N MET A 546 20.16 -42.35 -5.36
CA MET A 546 21.42 -41.65 -5.07
C MET A 546 22.20 -41.27 -6.32
N ASP A 547 22.18 -42.11 -7.36
CA ASP A 547 22.77 -41.80 -8.67
C ASP A 547 21.99 -40.70 -9.40
N ALA A 548 20.65 -40.70 -9.31
CA ALA A 548 19.82 -39.61 -9.82
C ALA A 548 20.10 -38.28 -9.08
N LEU A 549 20.28 -38.31 -7.75
CA LEU A 549 20.68 -37.15 -6.96
C LEU A 549 22.10 -36.66 -7.29
N LYS A 550 23.04 -37.55 -7.57
CA LYS A 550 24.39 -37.20 -8.07
C LYS A 550 24.32 -36.53 -9.43
N LYS A 551 23.52 -37.06 -10.35
CA LYS A 551 23.31 -36.48 -11.69
C LYS A 551 22.66 -35.10 -11.60
N LEU A 552 21.70 -34.92 -10.69
CA LEU A 552 21.12 -33.62 -10.34
C LEU A 552 22.15 -32.64 -9.75
N LYS A 553 23.08 -33.11 -8.92
CA LYS A 553 24.20 -32.31 -8.39
C LYS A 553 25.16 -31.86 -9.49
N GLU A 554 25.38 -32.68 -10.52
CA GLU A 554 26.21 -32.37 -11.67
C GLU A 554 25.52 -31.38 -12.62
N GLU A 555 24.22 -31.52 -12.85
CA GLU A 555 23.42 -30.57 -13.65
C GLU A 555 23.21 -29.23 -12.93
N SER A 556 23.07 -29.24 -11.60
CA SER A 556 23.00 -28.02 -10.77
C SER A 556 24.35 -27.34 -10.55
N ASN A 557 25.48 -27.96 -10.92
CA ASN A 557 26.77 -27.24 -11.03
C ASN A 557 26.76 -26.19 -12.14
N VAL A 558 25.84 -26.27 -13.11
CA VAL A 558 25.58 -25.20 -14.10
C VAL A 558 24.91 -23.99 -13.43
N LEU A 559 24.16 -24.20 -12.34
CA LEU A 559 23.58 -23.14 -11.49
C LEU A 559 24.53 -22.65 -10.37
N MET A 560 25.56 -23.43 -10.01
CA MET A 560 26.66 -23.01 -9.12
C MET A 560 27.62 -21.97 -9.75
N CYS A 561 27.32 -21.47 -10.95
CA CYS A 561 27.97 -20.28 -11.48
C CYS A 561 27.50 -18.96 -10.80
N MET A 562 26.42 -18.95 -10.02
CA MET A 562 25.98 -17.75 -9.27
C MET A 562 26.76 -17.44 -7.97
N PRO A 563 27.30 -18.41 -7.22
CA PRO A 563 28.32 -18.15 -6.19
C PRO A 563 29.47 -17.28 -6.68
N LYS A 564 29.89 -17.40 -7.96
CA LYS A 564 30.89 -16.50 -8.56
C LYS A 564 30.38 -15.06 -8.70
N ALA A 565 29.09 -14.81 -8.87
CA ALA A 565 28.52 -13.45 -8.86
C ALA A 565 28.47 -12.85 -7.45
N ILE A 566 28.21 -13.66 -6.43
CA ILE A 566 28.29 -13.25 -5.01
C ILE A 566 29.74 -13.02 -4.58
N ASP A 567 30.68 -13.85 -5.03
CA ASP A 567 32.11 -13.64 -4.79
C ASP A 567 32.70 -12.51 -5.65
N GLN A 568 32.18 -12.24 -6.86
CA GLN A 568 32.48 -11.03 -7.64
C GLN A 568 31.96 -9.78 -6.92
N CYS A 569 30.78 -9.83 -6.29
CA CYS A 569 30.28 -8.77 -5.41
C CYS A 569 31.18 -8.55 -4.16
N LYS A 570 31.90 -9.57 -3.69
CA LYS A 570 32.90 -9.44 -2.62
C LYS A 570 34.27 -8.96 -3.13
N LYS A 571 34.66 -9.33 -4.35
CA LYS A 571 35.91 -8.91 -5.00
C LYS A 571 35.88 -7.45 -5.49
N LEU A 572 34.70 -6.89 -5.72
CA LEU A 572 34.50 -5.45 -5.98
C LEU A 572 34.72 -4.55 -4.74
N LYS A 573 35.32 -5.06 -3.64
CA LYS A 573 35.73 -4.29 -2.47
C LYS A 573 37.21 -3.87 -2.45
N VAL A 574 37.93 -3.97 -3.56
CA VAL A 574 39.26 -3.36 -3.70
C VAL A 574 39.36 -2.66 -5.06
N LYS A 575 38.84 -1.44 -5.11
CA LYS A 575 39.51 -0.23 -5.62
C LYS A 575 38.70 0.98 -5.21
#